data_AF-A0A1F8ZIQ9-F1
#
_entry.id   AF-A0A1F8ZIQ9-F1
#
_cell.length_a   1.000
_cell.length_b   1.000
_cell.length_c   1.000
_cell.angle_alpha   90.00
_cell.angle_beta   90.00
_cell.angle_gamma   90.00
#
_symmetry.space_group_name_H-M   'P 1'
#
loop_
_entity.id
_entity.type
_entity.pdbx_description
1 polymer ?
#
loop_
_entity_poly.entity_id
_entity_poly.type
_entity_poly.pdbx_seq_one_letter_code
_entity_poly.pdbx_strand_id
1 'polypeptide(L)'
;MAMHIVIDGYNLTALMASPNNTALDLESTRNELIKRLQAYKRLKGHKITVVFDGKKSGSLYRARTNQGGIEIVFSKDGEEADEILKEMAKTERQNMTLITSDRSVAHFAETCGAVTISSQEFDNILSSAQYYTMKGISDEEDEGVFPKTGNPRKPSKKERKRLQRIKKL
;
A
#
# COMPACT_ATOMS: atom_id res chain seq x y z
N MET A 1 -12.99 6.76 -10.32
CA MET A 1 -13.53 6.27 -9.03
C MET A 1 -12.40 6.27 -8.02
N ALA A 2 -12.50 7.04 -6.94
CA ALA A 2 -11.51 7.01 -5.88
C ALA A 2 -11.57 5.66 -5.14
N MET A 3 -10.40 5.08 -4.88
CA MET A 3 -10.25 3.84 -4.11
C MET A 3 -9.64 4.18 -2.74
N HIS A 4 -9.85 3.32 -1.76
CA HIS A 4 -9.13 3.41 -0.49
C HIS A 4 -7.99 2.40 -0.51
N ILE A 5 -6.77 2.92 -0.60
CA ILE A 5 -5.53 2.15 -0.52
C ILE A 5 -5.12 2.10 0.95
N VAL A 6 -5.01 0.89 1.48
CA VAL A 6 -4.55 0.64 2.85
C VAL A 6 -3.22 -0.09 2.79
N ILE A 7 -2.25 0.42 3.51
CA ILE A 7 -0.85 0.05 3.35
C ILE A 7 -0.31 -0.47 4.68
N ASP A 8 0.33 -1.64 4.61
CA ASP A 8 1.22 -2.12 5.67
C ASP A 8 2.57 -1.39 5.59
N GLY A 9 2.77 -0.48 6.53
CA GLY A 9 3.90 0.43 6.55
C GLY A 9 5.24 -0.28 6.79
N TYR A 10 5.27 -1.33 7.60
CA TYR A 10 6.54 -2.00 7.93
C TYR A 10 7.11 -2.72 6.70
N ASN A 11 6.25 -3.43 5.97
CA ASN A 11 6.64 -4.15 4.77
C ASN A 11 7.20 -3.23 3.67
N LEU A 12 6.62 -2.04 3.45
CA LEU A 12 7.19 -1.09 2.49
C LEU A 12 8.47 -0.42 3.00
N THR A 13 8.52 -0.03 4.27
CA THR A 13 9.76 0.54 4.82
C THR A 13 10.91 -0.47 4.77
N ALA A 14 10.64 -1.77 4.98
CA ALA A 14 11.65 -2.82 4.89
C ALA A 14 12.25 -2.96 3.48
N LEU A 15 11.47 -2.74 2.42
CA LEU A 15 11.96 -2.74 1.04
C LEU A 15 12.87 -1.53 0.74
N MET A 16 12.62 -0.40 1.40
CA MET A 16 13.37 0.84 1.20
C MET A 16 14.61 0.95 2.08
N ALA A 17 14.67 0.19 3.17
CA ALA A 17 15.69 0.33 4.19
C ALA A 17 16.97 -0.43 3.84
N SER A 18 18.13 0.15 4.20
CA SER A 18 19.45 -0.45 3.95
C SER A 18 19.74 -1.58 4.98
N PRO A 19 20.53 -2.62 4.65
CA PRO A 19 20.78 -3.75 5.55
C PRO A 19 21.36 -3.40 6.94
N ASN A 20 21.92 -2.20 7.13
CA ASN A 20 22.56 -1.75 8.39
C ASN A 20 21.69 -0.74 9.17
N ASN A 21 20.39 -0.99 9.34
CA ASN A 21 19.47 0.02 9.91
C ASN A 21 19.68 0.33 11.39
N THR A 22 19.88 1.62 11.67
CA THR A 22 19.75 2.26 12.99
C THR A 22 18.30 2.72 13.21
N ALA A 23 17.92 3.05 14.46
CA ALA A 23 16.60 3.61 14.76
C ALA A 23 16.32 4.95 14.01
N LEU A 24 17.36 5.76 13.78
CA LEU A 24 17.28 6.98 12.97
C LEU A 24 17.00 6.70 11.49
N ASP A 25 17.47 5.56 10.98
CA ASP A 25 17.24 5.15 9.59
C ASP A 25 15.79 4.73 9.38
N LEU A 26 15.16 4.10 10.37
CA LEU A 26 13.74 3.73 10.35
C LEU A 26 12.83 4.96 10.30
N GLU A 27 13.09 5.98 11.10
CA GLU A 27 12.28 7.21 11.08
C GLU A 27 12.45 7.98 9.77
N SER A 28 13.68 8.06 9.28
CA SER A 28 13.99 8.68 7.99
C SER A 28 13.32 7.94 6.84
N THR A 29 13.37 6.60 6.84
CA THR A 29 12.72 5.75 5.84
C THR A 29 11.20 5.90 5.87
N ARG A 30 10.60 5.98 7.06
CA ARG A 30 9.17 6.26 7.23
C ARG A 30 8.78 7.60 6.62
N ASN A 31 9.54 8.65 6.92
CA ASN A 31 9.28 9.99 6.40
C ASN A 31 9.42 10.04 4.87
N GLU A 32 10.40 9.33 4.32
CA GLU A 32 10.58 9.19 2.87
C GLU A 32 9.40 8.45 2.22
N LEU A 33 8.97 7.31 2.79
CA LEU A 33 7.79 6.60 2.33
C LEU A 33 6.56 7.52 2.29
N ILE A 34 6.31 8.27 3.37
CA ILE A 34 5.17 9.20 3.45
C ILE A 34 5.26 10.27 2.35
N LYS A 35 6.44 10.85 2.09
CA LYS A 35 6.63 11.81 0.99
C LYS A 35 6.30 11.21 -0.37
N ARG A 36 6.78 9.99 -0.65
CA ARG A 36 6.49 9.28 -1.91
C ARG A 36 5.00 9.03 -2.09
N LEU A 37 4.32 8.60 -1.02
CA LEU A 37 2.88 8.39 -1.02
C LEU A 37 2.10 9.69 -1.20
N GLN A 38 2.59 10.83 -0.68
CA GLN A 38 1.94 12.13 -0.86
C GLN A 38 1.99 12.57 -2.32
N ALA A 39 3.14 12.39 -2.97
CA ALA A 39 3.29 12.64 -4.40
C ALA A 39 2.33 11.75 -5.22
N TYR A 40 2.31 10.45 -4.92
CA TYR A 40 1.41 9.50 -5.57
C TYR A 40 -0.08 9.84 -5.35
N LYS A 41 -0.46 10.23 -4.13
CA LYS A 41 -1.81 10.70 -3.82
C LYS A 41 -2.21 11.90 -4.67
N ARG A 42 -1.32 12.88 -4.85
CA ARG A 42 -1.58 14.07 -5.67
C ARG A 42 -1.79 13.70 -7.14
N LEU A 43 -1.10 12.67 -7.63
CA LEU A 43 -1.22 12.19 -9.00
C LEU A 43 -2.54 11.44 -9.24
N LYS A 44 -2.87 10.45 -8.40
CA LYS A 44 -4.01 9.53 -8.64
C LYS A 44 -5.29 9.88 -7.86
N GLY A 45 -5.19 10.73 -6.84
CA GLY A 45 -6.34 11.19 -6.04
C GLY A 45 -6.99 10.13 -5.14
N HIS A 46 -6.32 9.00 -4.88
CA HIS A 46 -6.84 7.95 -4.01
C HIS A 46 -6.77 8.30 -2.52
N LYS A 47 -7.66 7.74 -1.71
CA LYS A 47 -7.54 7.81 -0.25
C LYS A 47 -6.46 6.82 0.16
N ILE A 48 -5.49 7.27 0.96
CA ILE A 48 -4.39 6.43 1.43
C ILE A 48 -4.38 6.41 2.95
N THR A 49 -4.38 5.21 3.52
CA THR A 49 -4.14 4.98 4.95
C THR A 49 -2.94 4.07 5.10
N VAL A 50 -1.99 4.44 5.95
CA VAL A 50 -0.79 3.64 6.27
C VAL A 50 -0.89 3.18 7.71
N VAL A 51 -0.74 1.88 7.94
CA VAL A 51 -0.74 1.28 9.28
C VAL A 51 0.68 0.88 9.62
N PHE A 52 1.20 1.37 10.75
CA PHE A 52 2.50 0.99 11.30
C PHE A 52 2.31 0.18 12.58
N ASP A 53 3.13 -0.87 12.76
CA ASP A 53 3.21 -1.58 14.04
C ASP A 53 3.85 -0.66 15.09
N GLY A 54 3.07 -0.36 16.13
CA GLY A 54 3.38 0.59 17.19
C GLY A 54 4.13 -0.01 18.37
N LYS A 55 4.67 -1.24 18.29
CA LYS A 55 5.45 -1.90 19.37
C LYS A 55 6.53 -1.03 20.03
N LYS A 56 6.99 0.06 19.40
CA LYS A 56 7.97 1.01 19.98
C LYS A 56 7.39 2.25 20.67
N SER A 57 6.09 2.52 20.56
CA SER A 57 5.48 3.76 21.04
C SER A 57 5.04 3.74 22.51
N GLY A 58 4.82 2.56 23.11
CA GLY A 58 4.30 2.45 24.48
C GLY A 58 2.91 3.11 24.69
N SER A 59 2.18 3.37 23.60
CA SER A 59 0.89 4.04 23.65
C SER A 59 -0.24 3.06 23.98
N LEU A 60 -1.07 3.41 24.98
CA LEU A 60 -2.26 2.65 25.35
C LEU A 60 -3.40 2.76 24.32
N TYR A 61 -3.32 3.70 23.39
CA TYR A 61 -4.35 3.99 22.40
C TYR A 61 -3.78 3.99 20.97
N ARG A 62 -4.64 3.65 19.98
CA ARG A 62 -4.29 3.78 18.56
C ARG A 62 -4.06 5.26 18.26
N ALA A 63 -2.84 5.62 17.90
CA ALA A 63 -2.54 6.98 17.46
C ALA A 63 -2.91 7.12 15.98
N ARG A 64 -3.69 8.14 15.66
CA ARG A 64 -4.00 8.53 14.27
C ARG A 64 -3.45 9.92 14.01
N THR A 65 -2.67 10.05 12.96
CA THR A 65 -2.19 11.35 12.49
C THR A 65 -2.48 11.50 11.01
N ASN A 66 -2.62 12.74 10.53
CA ASN A 66 -2.77 13.02 9.11
C ASN A 66 -1.57 13.84 8.65
N GLN A 67 -0.82 13.31 7.68
CA GLN A 67 0.36 13.98 7.14
C GLN A 67 0.22 14.13 5.63
N GLY A 68 0.05 15.38 5.16
CA GLY A 68 -0.13 15.68 3.73
C GLY A 68 -1.33 14.96 3.10
N GLY A 69 -2.40 14.77 3.87
CA GLY A 69 -3.62 14.09 3.44
C GLY A 69 -3.57 12.57 3.54
N ILE A 70 -2.48 11.97 3.99
CA ILE A 70 -2.39 10.54 4.26
C ILE A 70 -2.78 10.30 5.71
N GLU A 71 -3.71 9.37 5.94
CA GLU A 71 -4.04 8.91 7.29
C GLU A 71 -2.98 7.90 7.73
N ILE A 72 -2.33 8.15 8.86
CA ILE A 72 -1.33 7.26 9.44
C ILE A 72 -1.88 6.75 10.76
N VAL A 73 -1.93 5.43 10.89
CA VAL A 73 -2.43 4.73 12.07
C VAL A 73 -1.27 3.95 12.69
N PHE A 74 -0.99 4.19 13.96
CA PHE A 74 -0.07 3.39 14.74
C PHE A 74 -0.89 2.43 15.62
N SER A 75 -0.52 1.15 15.63
CA SER A 75 -1.14 0.21 16.57
C SER A 75 -0.81 0.58 18.02
N LYS A 76 -1.68 0.19 18.95
CA LYS A 76 -1.46 0.36 20.39
C LYS A 76 -0.61 -0.79 20.94
N ASP A 77 -0.12 -0.63 22.17
CA ASP A 77 0.54 -1.72 22.87
C ASP A 77 -0.39 -2.93 23.03
N GLY A 78 0.12 -4.13 22.72
CA GLY A 78 -0.65 -5.38 22.70
C GLY A 78 -1.60 -5.59 21.50
N GLU A 79 -1.60 -4.70 20.50
CA GLU A 79 -2.37 -4.86 19.25
C GLU A 79 -1.42 -4.85 18.04
N GLU A 80 -1.56 -5.85 17.18
CA GLU A 80 -0.74 -5.93 15.97
C GLU A 80 -1.38 -5.14 14.82
N ALA A 81 -0.54 -4.54 13.96
CA ALA A 81 -1.01 -3.85 12.76
C ALA A 81 -1.92 -4.75 11.91
N ASP A 82 -1.62 -6.05 11.86
CA ASP A 82 -2.43 -7.08 11.22
C ASP A 82 -3.89 -7.10 11.66
N GLU A 83 -4.17 -6.90 12.96
CA GLU A 83 -5.53 -6.89 13.48
C GLU A 83 -6.31 -5.68 12.97
N ILE A 84 -5.65 -4.51 12.92
CA ILE A 84 -6.20 -3.27 12.37
C ILE A 84 -6.50 -3.46 10.87
N LEU A 85 -5.57 -4.04 10.11
CA LEU A 85 -5.75 -4.31 8.69
C LEU A 85 -6.91 -5.28 8.43
N LYS A 86 -7.06 -6.32 9.26
CA LYS A 86 -8.18 -7.28 9.20
C LYS A 86 -9.51 -6.61 9.54
N GLU A 87 -9.56 -5.72 10.52
CA GLU A 87 -10.74 -4.93 10.88
C GLU A 87 -11.19 -4.00 9.74
N MET A 88 -10.23 -3.28 9.14
CA MET A 88 -10.48 -2.44 7.97
C MET A 88 -11.00 -3.27 6.78
N ALA A 89 -10.41 -4.43 6.53
CA ALA A 89 -10.85 -5.33 5.46
C ALA A 89 -12.29 -5.84 5.64
N LYS A 90 -12.72 -6.12 6.87
CA LYS A 90 -14.12 -6.46 7.17
C LYS A 90 -15.08 -5.32 6.88
N THR A 91 -14.66 -4.09 7.18
CA THR A 91 -15.49 -2.88 7.10
C THR A 91 -15.63 -2.40 5.67
N GLU A 92 -14.50 -2.25 4.96
CA GLU A 92 -14.47 -1.64 3.63
C GLU A 92 -14.63 -2.65 2.49
N ARG A 93 -14.24 -3.92 2.73
CA ARG A 93 -14.41 -5.04 1.80
C ARG A 93 -13.89 -4.68 0.41
N GLN A 94 -14.75 -4.72 -0.60
CA GLN A 94 -14.40 -4.47 -2.01
C GLN A 94 -13.92 -3.06 -2.32
N ASN A 95 -14.15 -2.08 -1.45
CA ASN A 95 -13.71 -0.70 -1.64
C ASN A 95 -12.24 -0.49 -1.24
N MET A 96 -11.69 -1.43 -0.48
CA MET A 96 -10.31 -1.44 -0.01
C MET A 96 -9.39 -2.16 -1.00
N THR A 97 -8.21 -1.56 -1.21
CA THR A 97 -7.06 -2.24 -1.79
C THR A 97 -5.97 -2.31 -0.73
N LEU A 98 -5.66 -3.52 -0.27
CA LEU A 98 -4.64 -3.77 0.74
C LEU A 98 -3.27 -3.98 0.07
N ILE A 99 -2.26 -3.31 0.60
CA ILE A 99 -0.87 -3.46 0.18
C ILE A 99 -0.08 -4.08 1.32
N THR A 100 0.31 -5.33 1.15
CA THR A 100 1.10 -6.08 2.14
C THR A 100 1.85 -7.22 1.47
N SER A 101 2.98 -7.62 2.04
CA SER A 101 3.68 -8.85 1.68
C SER A 101 3.31 -10.03 2.60
N ASP A 102 2.55 -9.80 3.67
CA ASP A 102 2.08 -10.85 4.56
C ASP A 102 0.94 -11.65 3.93
N ARG A 103 1.20 -12.95 3.71
CA ARG A 103 0.23 -13.85 3.06
C ARG A 103 -1.00 -14.10 3.93
N SER A 104 -0.87 -14.10 5.25
CA SER A 104 -1.97 -14.36 6.18
C SER A 104 -2.96 -13.20 6.18
N VAL A 105 -2.46 -11.96 6.26
CA VAL A 105 -3.29 -10.75 6.21
C VAL A 105 -3.90 -10.57 4.83
N ALA A 106 -3.11 -10.77 3.77
CA ALA A 106 -3.60 -10.72 2.40
C ALA A 106 -4.74 -11.73 2.17
N HIS A 107 -4.54 -12.98 2.56
CA HIS A 107 -5.57 -14.01 2.41
C HIS A 107 -6.85 -13.63 3.15
N PHE A 108 -6.75 -13.13 4.39
CA PHE A 108 -7.89 -12.68 5.16
C PHE A 108 -8.64 -11.52 4.48
N ALA A 109 -7.91 -10.53 3.95
CA ALA A 109 -8.52 -9.40 3.27
C ALA A 109 -9.26 -9.84 2.00
N GLU A 110 -8.69 -10.79 1.26
CA GLU A 110 -9.32 -11.38 0.08
C GLU A 110 -10.60 -12.15 0.42
N THR A 111 -10.64 -12.90 1.52
CA THR A 111 -11.89 -13.58 1.95
C THR A 111 -12.97 -12.59 2.34
N CYS A 112 -12.61 -11.41 2.84
CA CYS A 112 -13.54 -10.30 3.08
C CYS A 112 -14.00 -9.60 1.76
N GLY A 113 -13.31 -9.85 0.65
CA GLY A 113 -13.62 -9.32 -0.67
C GLY A 113 -12.78 -8.09 -1.08
N ALA A 114 -11.79 -7.71 -0.29
CA ALA A 114 -10.81 -6.70 -0.66
C ALA A 114 -9.88 -7.21 -1.75
N VAL A 115 -9.26 -6.27 -2.48
CA VAL A 115 -8.19 -6.61 -3.42
C VAL A 115 -6.86 -6.43 -2.74
N THR A 116 -5.93 -7.35 -2.96
CA THR A 116 -4.59 -7.34 -2.39
C THR A 116 -3.54 -7.15 -3.48
N ILE A 117 -2.51 -6.40 -3.14
CA ILE A 117 -1.33 -6.17 -3.99
C ILE A 117 -0.09 -6.33 -3.10
N SER A 118 0.96 -6.94 -3.62
CA SER A 118 2.19 -7.11 -2.85
C SER A 118 2.91 -5.78 -2.65
N SER A 119 3.64 -5.62 -1.55
CA SER A 119 4.42 -4.39 -1.32
C SER A 119 5.46 -4.17 -2.41
N GLN A 120 6.05 -5.23 -2.97
CA GLN A 120 7.00 -5.15 -4.07
C GLN A 120 6.38 -4.61 -5.37
N GLU A 121 5.21 -5.10 -5.74
CA GLU A 121 4.52 -4.60 -6.94
C GLU A 121 4.12 -3.14 -6.78
N PHE A 122 3.67 -2.76 -5.59
CA PHE A 122 3.31 -1.38 -5.34
C PHE A 122 4.53 -0.45 -5.34
N ASP A 123 5.68 -0.88 -4.82
CA ASP A 123 6.92 -0.11 -4.91
C ASP A 123 7.34 0.15 -6.37
N ASN A 124 7.18 -0.86 -7.24
CA ASN A 124 7.41 -0.69 -8.67
C ASN A 124 6.43 0.33 -9.30
N ILE A 125 5.15 0.29 -8.90
CA ILE A 125 4.13 1.26 -9.34
C ILE A 125 4.49 2.68 -8.88
N LEU A 126 4.88 2.85 -7.60
CA LEU A 126 5.31 4.13 -7.06
C LEU A 126 6.53 4.69 -7.80
N SER A 127 7.52 3.85 -8.05
CA SER A 127 8.74 4.22 -8.77
C SER A 127 8.45 4.64 -10.21
N SER A 128 7.57 3.88 -10.89
CA SER A 128 7.14 4.20 -12.25
C SER A 128 6.37 5.52 -12.31
N ALA A 129 5.41 5.73 -11.41
CA ALA A 129 4.65 6.98 -11.31
C ALA A 129 5.56 8.21 -11.09
N GLN A 130 6.60 8.07 -10.27
CA GLN A 130 7.61 9.13 -10.09
C GLN A 130 8.41 9.40 -11.36
N TYR A 131 8.81 8.34 -12.07
CA TYR A 131 9.55 8.46 -13.32
C TYR A 131 8.75 9.23 -14.39
N TYR A 132 7.47 8.87 -14.62
CA TYR A 132 6.63 9.58 -15.59
C TYR A 132 6.40 11.05 -15.21
N THR A 133 6.19 11.30 -13.91
CA THR A 133 6.07 12.68 -13.40
C THR A 133 7.33 13.49 -13.71
N MET A 134 8.52 12.93 -13.51
CA MET A 134 9.79 13.61 -13.76
C MET A 134 10.09 13.80 -15.25
N LYS A 135 9.63 12.89 -16.10
CA LYS A 135 9.77 12.99 -17.56
C LYS A 135 8.71 13.85 -18.25
N GLY A 136 7.68 14.30 -17.52
CA GLY A 136 6.58 15.10 -18.08
C GLY A 136 5.71 14.35 -19.08
N ILE A 137 5.71 13.02 -19.04
CA ILE A 137 4.91 12.16 -19.92
C ILE A 137 3.56 11.92 -19.23
N SER A 138 2.47 12.25 -19.90
CA SER A 138 1.11 11.99 -19.39
C SER A 138 0.77 10.50 -19.47
N ASP A 139 0.06 10.00 -18.45
CA ASP A 139 -0.43 8.62 -18.29
C ASP A 139 -1.24 8.04 -19.49
N GLU A 140 -1.52 8.83 -20.53
CA GLU A 140 -2.36 8.45 -21.67
C GLU A 140 -1.63 7.64 -22.74
N GLU A 141 -0.28 7.63 -22.77
CA GLU A 141 0.49 6.98 -23.85
C GLU A 141 1.04 5.58 -23.51
N ASP A 142 0.97 5.12 -22.26
CA ASP A 142 1.60 3.84 -21.88
C ASP A 142 0.60 2.75 -21.51
N GLU A 143 0.21 1.96 -22.52
CA GLU A 143 -0.34 0.61 -22.34
C GLU A 143 0.75 -0.34 -21.78
N GLY A 144 1.09 -0.13 -20.50
CA GLY A 144 1.51 -1.17 -19.56
C GLY A 144 2.96 -1.68 -19.65
N VAL A 145 3.79 -1.21 -18.72
CA VAL A 145 4.93 -1.98 -18.18
C VAL A 145 4.38 -3.10 -17.27
N PHE A 146 3.68 -4.06 -17.84
CA PHE A 146 3.37 -5.32 -17.16
C PHE A 146 3.90 -6.48 -18.00
N PRO A 147 4.60 -7.45 -17.40
CA PRO A 147 5.07 -8.61 -18.15
C PRO A 147 3.87 -9.31 -18.79
N LYS A 148 3.86 -9.36 -20.13
CA LYS A 148 2.88 -10.09 -20.94
C LYS A 148 3.09 -11.59 -20.71
N THR A 149 2.48 -12.13 -19.67
CA THR A 149 2.48 -13.58 -19.43
C THR A 149 1.61 -14.24 -20.50
N GLY A 150 2.25 -15.00 -21.39
CA GLY A 150 1.60 -15.74 -22.47
C GLY A 150 0.67 -16.87 -21.98
N ASN A 151 -0.18 -17.32 -22.93
CA ASN A 151 -1.19 -18.39 -22.89
C ASN A 151 -2.63 -17.97 -22.47
N PRO A 152 -3.67 -18.13 -23.33
CA PRO A 152 -5.01 -17.62 -23.08
C PRO A 152 -5.82 -18.60 -22.22
N ARG A 153 -5.56 -18.62 -20.92
CA ARG A 153 -6.56 -19.10 -19.95
C ARG A 153 -7.25 -17.88 -19.36
N LYS A 154 -8.58 -17.82 -19.53
CA LYS A 154 -9.42 -16.74 -18.99
C LYS A 154 -9.08 -16.57 -17.49
N PRO A 155 -8.52 -15.43 -17.06
CA PRO A 155 -8.09 -15.25 -15.68
C PRO A 155 -9.26 -15.47 -14.72
N SER A 156 -8.98 -15.91 -13.49
CA SER A 156 -10.03 -16.09 -12.48
C SER A 156 -10.74 -14.75 -12.21
N LYS A 157 -11.97 -14.79 -11.66
CA LYS A 157 -12.71 -13.56 -11.32
C LYS A 157 -11.91 -12.67 -10.36
N LYS A 158 -11.18 -13.31 -9.43
CA LYS A 158 -10.27 -12.67 -8.48
C LYS A 158 -9.11 -11.99 -9.21
N GLU A 159 -8.45 -12.69 -10.12
CA GLU A 159 -7.32 -12.15 -10.89
C GLU A 159 -7.74 -10.98 -11.78
N ARG A 160 -8.91 -11.07 -12.43
CA ARG A 160 -9.47 -9.96 -13.20
C ARG A 160 -9.70 -8.71 -12.36
N LYS A 161 -10.28 -8.85 -11.16
CA LYS A 161 -10.47 -7.73 -10.24
C LYS A 161 -9.13 -7.12 -9.81
N ARG A 162 -8.13 -7.96 -9.54
CA ARG A 162 -6.78 -7.53 -9.17
C ARG A 162 -6.11 -6.74 -10.30
N LEU A 163 -6.08 -7.28 -11.52
CA LEU A 163 -5.55 -6.59 -12.70
C LEU A 163 -6.29 -5.28 -12.99
N GLN A 164 -7.61 -5.24 -12.80
CA GLN A 164 -8.38 -4.00 -12.93
C GLN A 164 -8.05 -2.96 -11.85
N ARG A 165 -7.68 -3.38 -10.64
CA ARG A 165 -7.19 -2.46 -9.59
C ARG A 165 -5.80 -1.96 -9.94
N ILE A 166 -4.91 -2.84 -10.38
CA ILE A 166 -3.55 -2.49 -10.80
C ILE A 166 -3.58 -1.48 -11.96
N LYS A 167 -4.43 -1.66 -12.98
CA LYS A 167 -4.58 -0.67 -14.08
C LYS A 167 -5.10 0.70 -13.61
N LYS A 168 -5.70 0.78 -12.41
CA LYS A 168 -6.21 2.03 -11.84
C LYS A 168 -5.21 2.71 -10.89
N LEU A 169 -4.17 1.99 -10.48
CA LEU A 169 -3.07 2.54 -9.70
C LEU A 169 -2.09 3.30 -10.62
#